data_AF-A0A179I6I0-F1
#
_entry.id   AF-A0A179I6I0-F1
#
_cell.length_a   1.000
_cell.length_b   1.000
_cell.length_c   1.000
_cell.angle_alpha   90.00
_cell.angle_beta   90.00
_cell.angle_gamma   90.00
#
_symmetry.space_group_name_H-M   'P 1'
#
loop_
_entity.id
_entity.type
_entity.pdbx_description
1 polymer ?
#
loop_
_entity_poly.entity_id
_entity_poly.type
_entity_poly.pdbx_seq_one_letter_code
_entity_poly.pdbx_strand_id
1 'polypeptide(L)'
;MLFYLITTLFLGVSLCAASTLGTPANCDESTQRVCYANASQGLRPEDIKYVAEYLRYLGDAGAAKFLTMPQAADCAEWTLPVPSHGGTVLALAKHISPRITSSVLYEDLAVAVAAPDGGSPREDLLGCGKDGGQMEVKANLKNPLYGSDGYKKSGARPEGILIKLVKAPPPTV
;
A
#
# COMPACT_ATOMS: atom_id res chain seq x y z
N MET A 1 63.18 31.84 29.26
CA MET A 1 61.82 32.03 28.69
C MET A 1 61.01 30.78 29.01
N LEU A 2 60.07 30.92 29.94
CA LEU A 2 59.22 29.86 30.49
C LEU A 2 57.84 30.01 29.84
N PHE A 3 57.38 29.02 29.06
CA PHE A 3 56.05 29.03 28.45
C PHE A 3 55.16 28.00 29.16
N TYR A 4 54.13 28.51 29.86
CA TYR A 4 53.07 27.75 30.50
C TYR A 4 52.14 27.12 29.44
N LEU A 5 51.95 25.80 29.46
CA LEU A 5 50.87 25.13 28.72
C LEU A 5 49.65 25.00 29.63
N ILE A 6 48.54 25.65 29.25
CA ILE A 6 47.24 25.56 29.92
C ILE A 6 46.48 24.37 29.33
N THR A 7 46.25 23.33 30.14
CA THR A 7 45.35 22.22 29.83
C THR A 7 43.90 22.61 30.08
N THR A 8 43.11 22.81 29.03
CA THR A 8 41.65 22.96 29.10
C THR A 8 40.96 21.60 28.95
N LEU A 9 40.32 21.15 30.04
CA LEU A 9 39.49 19.96 30.13
C LEU A 9 38.09 20.26 29.55
N PHE A 10 37.76 19.72 28.38
CA PHE A 10 36.41 19.80 27.81
C PHE A 10 35.54 18.66 28.38
N LEU A 11 34.59 19.02 29.25
CA LEU A 11 33.50 18.15 29.67
C LEU A 11 32.48 18.03 28.53
N GLY A 12 32.53 16.92 27.80
CA GLY A 12 31.54 16.57 26.78
C GLY A 12 30.21 16.20 27.41
N VAL A 13 29.22 17.08 27.30
CA VAL A 13 27.83 16.78 27.65
C VAL A 13 27.24 15.91 26.53
N SER A 14 27.04 14.63 26.79
CA SER A 14 26.34 13.71 25.89
C SER A 14 24.85 14.04 25.91
N LEU A 15 24.36 14.73 24.88
CA LEU A 15 22.93 14.85 24.61
C LEU A 15 22.44 13.50 24.07
N CYS A 16 21.87 12.66 24.95
CA CYS A 16 20.99 11.60 24.50
C CYS A 16 19.74 12.26 23.89
N ALA A 17 19.67 12.34 22.57
CA ALA A 17 18.43 12.66 21.87
C ALA A 17 17.43 11.55 22.18
N ALA A 18 16.44 11.85 23.02
CA ALA A 18 15.30 10.97 23.23
C ALA A 18 14.52 10.94 21.91
N SER A 19 14.67 9.87 21.13
CA SER A 19 13.80 9.60 20.00
C SER A 19 12.37 9.50 20.54
N THR A 20 11.53 10.47 20.21
CA THR A 20 10.10 10.38 20.48
C THR A 20 9.57 9.22 19.64
N LEU A 21 9.37 8.06 20.27
CA LEU A 21 8.57 6.98 19.71
C LEU A 21 7.17 7.56 19.49
N GLY A 22 6.90 8.05 18.27
CA GLY A 22 5.61 8.56 17.88
C GLY A 22 4.56 7.49 18.18
N THR A 23 3.44 7.90 18.81
CA THR A 23 2.29 7.02 18.94
C THR A 23 1.87 6.60 17.53
N PRO A 24 1.72 5.30 17.24
CA PRO A 24 1.38 4.87 15.90
C PRO A 24 0.05 5.48 15.47
N ALA A 25 0.00 6.03 14.26
CA ALA A 25 -1.18 6.70 13.73
C ALA A 25 -2.42 5.76 13.72
N ASN A 26 -3.60 6.35 13.91
CA ASN A 26 -4.86 5.69 13.56
C ASN A 26 -5.18 6.08 12.11
N CYS A 27 -5.39 5.09 11.24
CA CYS A 27 -5.78 5.34 9.85
C CYS A 27 -7.30 5.29 9.78
N ASP A 28 -7.94 6.45 9.64
CA ASP A 28 -9.40 6.59 9.71
C ASP A 28 -10.12 6.28 8.39
N GLU A 29 -9.45 5.62 7.45
CA GLU A 29 -10.08 5.22 6.19
C GLU A 29 -11.00 4.01 6.32
N SER A 30 -12.18 4.12 5.70
CA SER A 30 -13.16 3.04 5.66
C SER A 30 -12.62 1.80 4.96
N THR A 31 -12.86 0.63 5.56
CA THR A 31 -12.62 -0.69 4.95
C THR A 31 -13.65 -1.03 3.88
N GLN A 32 -14.80 -0.33 3.87
CA GLN A 32 -15.85 -0.53 2.88
C GLN A 32 -15.44 0.04 1.52
N ARG A 33 -16.10 -0.43 0.46
CA ARG A 33 -15.97 0.19 -0.85
C ARG A 33 -16.52 1.61 -0.82
N VAL A 34 -15.69 2.57 -1.19
CA VAL A 34 -16.04 3.98 -1.35
C VAL A 34 -15.66 4.42 -2.76
N CYS A 35 -16.65 4.82 -3.55
CA CYS A 35 -16.41 5.50 -4.83
C CYS A 35 -16.32 7.01 -4.60
N TYR A 36 -15.36 7.70 -5.21
CA TYR A 36 -15.14 9.13 -4.99
C TYR A 36 -16.10 10.02 -5.81
N ALA A 37 -17.41 9.74 -5.76
CA ALA A 37 -18.43 10.30 -6.66
C ALA A 37 -18.49 11.85 -6.67
N ASN A 38 -18.20 12.50 -5.54
CA ASN A 38 -18.18 13.97 -5.42
C ASN A 38 -16.85 14.61 -5.89
N ALA A 39 -15.86 13.80 -6.26
CA ALA A 39 -14.53 14.22 -6.66
C ALA A 39 -13.98 13.28 -7.75
N SER A 40 -14.70 13.20 -8.86
CA SER A 40 -14.40 12.29 -9.96
C SER A 40 -12.93 12.37 -10.39
N GLN A 41 -12.28 11.21 -10.44
CA GLN A 41 -10.86 11.11 -10.79
C GLN A 41 -10.61 11.10 -12.31
N GLY A 42 -11.65 10.97 -13.13
CA GLY A 42 -11.55 10.94 -14.59
C GLY A 42 -10.84 9.69 -15.11
N LEU A 43 -11.01 8.56 -14.42
CA LEU A 43 -10.38 7.30 -14.79
C LEU A 43 -11.06 6.68 -16.01
N ARG A 44 -10.27 6.03 -16.86
CA ARG A 44 -10.79 5.25 -17.97
C ARG A 44 -11.02 3.79 -17.53
N PRO A 45 -12.18 3.17 -17.83
CA PRO A 45 -12.44 1.78 -17.45
C PRO A 45 -11.41 0.78 -17.99
N GLU A 46 -10.86 1.02 -19.18
CA GLU A 46 -9.78 0.21 -19.76
C GLU A 46 -8.48 0.27 -18.95
N ASP A 47 -8.15 1.44 -18.40
CA ASP A 47 -6.97 1.64 -17.55
C ASP A 47 -7.15 0.94 -16.20
N ILE A 48 -8.36 0.96 -15.65
CA ILE A 48 -8.70 0.21 -14.41
C ILE A 48 -8.56 -1.30 -14.64
N LYS A 49 -9.04 -1.81 -15.78
CA LYS A 49 -8.87 -3.22 -16.14
C LYS A 49 -7.40 -3.58 -16.32
N TYR A 50 -6.63 -2.71 -16.97
CA TYR A 50 -5.19 -2.90 -17.13
C TYR A 50 -4.47 -3.00 -15.77
N VAL A 51 -4.84 -2.17 -14.79
CA VAL A 51 -4.31 -2.30 -13.42
C VAL A 51 -4.59 -3.70 -12.86
N ALA A 52 -5.83 -4.20 -12.96
CA ALA A 52 -6.16 -5.54 -12.47
C ALA A 52 -5.36 -6.62 -13.20
N GLU A 53 -5.34 -6.60 -14.53
CA GLU A 53 -4.59 -7.55 -15.36
C GLU A 53 -3.10 -7.56 -15.03
N TYR A 54 -2.50 -6.38 -14.82
CA TYR A 54 -1.10 -6.27 -14.46
C TYR A 54 -0.81 -6.82 -13.06
N LEU A 55 -1.70 -6.58 -12.10
CA LEU A 55 -1.58 -7.18 -10.77
C LEU A 55 -1.66 -8.71 -10.83
N ARG A 56 -2.55 -9.29 -11.65
CA ARG A 56 -2.56 -10.75 -11.91
C ARG A 56 -1.24 -11.22 -12.51
N TYR A 57 -0.72 -10.50 -13.50
CA TYR A 57 0.58 -10.79 -14.09
C TYR A 57 1.71 -10.81 -13.05
N LEU A 58 1.73 -9.87 -12.10
CA LEU A 58 2.69 -9.91 -10.97
C LEU A 58 2.48 -11.14 -10.09
N GLY A 59 1.23 -11.50 -9.82
CA GLY A 59 0.84 -12.74 -9.15
C GLY A 59 1.33 -13.99 -9.87
N ASP A 60 1.31 -14.03 -11.20
CA ASP A 60 1.62 -15.24 -11.97
C ASP A 60 3.09 -15.34 -12.37
N ALA A 61 3.63 -14.28 -12.95
CA ALA A 61 4.98 -14.23 -13.53
C ALA A 61 5.99 -13.46 -12.66
N GLY A 62 5.52 -12.67 -11.70
CA GLY A 62 6.39 -11.90 -10.82
C GLY A 62 7.19 -12.76 -9.84
N ALA A 63 8.37 -12.27 -9.47
CA ALA A 63 9.26 -12.89 -8.47
C ALA A 63 8.65 -12.89 -7.06
N ALA A 64 7.84 -11.87 -6.74
CA ALA A 64 7.10 -11.77 -5.49
C ALA A 64 5.59 -11.95 -5.77
N LYS A 65 5.00 -12.94 -5.11
CA LYS A 65 3.55 -13.25 -5.21
C LYS A 65 2.70 -12.37 -4.30
N PHE A 66 3.32 -11.86 -3.25
CA PHE A 66 2.71 -11.03 -2.23
C PHE A 66 3.19 -9.59 -2.36
N LEU A 67 2.26 -8.66 -2.13
CA LEU A 67 2.58 -7.33 -1.65
C LEU A 67 2.72 -7.42 -0.13
N THR A 68 3.88 -7.06 0.42
CA THR A 68 4.10 -7.00 1.87
C THR A 68 4.34 -5.57 2.31
N MET A 69 3.52 -5.13 3.24
CA MET A 69 3.50 -3.82 3.85
C MET A 69 4.05 -3.93 5.28
N PRO A 70 5.32 -3.58 5.55
CA PRO A 70 5.88 -3.65 6.90
C PRO A 70 5.17 -2.70 7.86
N GLN A 71 5.33 -2.92 9.16
CA GLN A 71 4.92 -1.97 10.18
C GLN A 71 5.49 -0.58 9.89
N ALA A 72 4.69 0.44 10.14
CA ALA A 72 5.04 1.84 9.91
C ALA A 72 4.60 2.70 11.11
N ALA A 73 5.23 3.86 11.27
CA ALA A 73 4.81 4.83 12.28
C ALA A 73 3.53 5.58 11.85
N ASP A 74 3.33 5.68 10.53
CA ASP A 74 2.27 6.40 9.86
C ASP A 74 1.40 5.47 9.00
N CYS A 75 0.35 6.03 8.39
CA CYS A 75 -0.53 5.32 7.46
C CYS A 75 0.10 5.27 6.07
N ALA A 76 1.27 4.64 5.97
CA ALA A 76 2.07 4.61 4.75
C ALA A 76 1.24 4.18 3.54
N GLU A 77 1.46 4.87 2.42
CA GLU A 77 0.80 4.65 1.15
C GLU A 77 1.88 4.50 0.08
N TRP A 78 1.76 3.46 -0.74
CA TRP A 78 2.73 3.14 -1.78
C TRP A 78 2.07 3.04 -3.14
N THR A 79 2.78 3.54 -4.15
CA THR A 79 2.42 3.29 -5.54
C THR A 79 2.64 1.82 -5.87
N LEU A 80 1.59 1.17 -6.38
CA LEU A 80 1.71 -0.18 -6.90
C LEU A 80 2.54 -0.15 -8.20
N PRO A 81 3.34 -1.20 -8.48
CA PRO A 81 4.31 -1.18 -9.57
C PRO A 81 3.65 -1.43 -10.95
N VAL A 82 2.58 -0.69 -11.26
CA VAL A 82 1.90 -0.71 -12.55
C VAL A 82 2.58 0.28 -13.51
N PRO A 83 3.08 -0.14 -14.67
CA PRO A 83 3.79 0.73 -15.62
C PRO A 83 2.98 1.93 -16.05
N SER A 84 3.62 3.09 -16.13
CA SER A 84 2.99 4.36 -16.52
C SER A 84 1.71 4.68 -15.73
N HIS A 85 1.66 4.21 -14.47
CA HIS A 85 0.51 4.25 -13.57
C HIS A 85 -0.72 3.46 -14.06
N GLY A 86 -0.67 2.87 -15.26
CA GLY A 86 -1.83 2.30 -15.92
C GLY A 86 -2.62 3.30 -16.77
N GLY A 87 -2.00 4.41 -17.20
CA GLY A 87 -2.63 5.43 -18.02
C GLY A 87 -3.21 6.56 -17.17
N THR A 88 -4.54 6.66 -17.09
CA THR A 88 -5.23 7.68 -16.28
C THR A 88 -5.31 7.34 -14.81
N VAL A 89 -4.99 6.11 -14.43
CA VAL A 89 -5.08 5.59 -13.07
C VAL A 89 -3.72 5.70 -12.39
N LEU A 90 -3.70 5.92 -11.08
CA LEU A 90 -2.61 5.62 -10.17
C LEU A 90 -3.16 4.68 -9.12
N ALA A 91 -2.64 3.45 -9.09
CA ALA A 91 -3.03 2.43 -8.14
C ALA A 91 -2.12 2.50 -6.91
N LEU A 92 -2.73 2.59 -5.72
CA LEU A 92 -2.04 2.74 -4.45
C LEU A 92 -2.44 1.63 -3.48
N ALA A 93 -1.50 1.20 -2.65
CA ALA A 93 -1.78 0.39 -1.47
C ALA A 93 -1.53 1.22 -0.22
N LYS A 94 -2.47 1.21 0.73
CA LYS A 94 -2.38 1.98 1.98
C LYS A 94 -2.63 1.09 3.20
N HIS A 95 -1.90 1.36 4.28
CA HIS A 95 -2.18 0.79 5.58
C HIS A 95 -3.54 1.23 6.14
N ILE A 96 -4.31 0.26 6.64
CA ILE A 96 -5.45 0.47 7.54
C ILE A 96 -4.97 0.39 8.98
N SER A 97 -4.01 -0.51 9.25
CA SER A 97 -3.40 -0.68 10.56
C SER A 97 -1.89 -0.75 10.42
N PRO A 98 -1.15 0.35 10.62
CA PRO A 98 0.29 0.38 10.40
C PRO A 98 1.06 -0.36 11.51
N ARG A 99 0.35 -0.90 12.50
CA ARG A 99 0.87 -1.66 13.64
C ARG A 99 1.15 -3.12 13.31
N ILE A 100 0.67 -3.61 12.17
CA ILE A 100 0.89 -4.99 11.73
C ILE A 100 1.67 -4.99 10.42
N THR A 101 2.48 -6.03 10.24
CA THR A 101 2.99 -6.35 8.90
C THR A 101 1.86 -7.00 8.13
N SER A 102 1.34 -6.31 7.12
CA SER A 102 0.27 -6.82 6.28
C SER A 102 0.85 -7.43 5.00
N SER A 103 0.29 -8.53 4.53
CA SER A 103 0.76 -9.19 3.31
C SER A 103 -0.39 -9.86 2.57
N VAL A 104 -0.63 -9.44 1.34
CA VAL A 104 -1.70 -9.98 0.49
C VAL A 104 -1.18 -10.38 -0.87
N LEU A 105 -1.83 -11.34 -1.53
CA LEU A 105 -1.45 -11.70 -2.89
C LEU A 105 -1.77 -10.55 -3.84
N TYR A 106 -0.95 -10.40 -4.89
CA TYR A 106 -1.30 -9.51 -5.99
C TYR A 106 -2.62 -9.90 -6.68
N GLU A 107 -2.99 -11.19 -6.65
CA GLU A 107 -4.30 -11.65 -7.13
C GLU A 107 -5.46 -11.08 -6.30
N ASP A 108 -5.32 -11.00 -4.97
CA ASP A 108 -6.37 -10.45 -4.11
C ASP A 108 -6.56 -8.94 -4.37
N LEU A 109 -5.44 -8.22 -4.60
CA LEU A 109 -5.46 -6.83 -5.07
C LEU A 109 -6.18 -6.73 -6.43
N ALA A 110 -5.86 -7.61 -7.38
CA ALA A 110 -6.49 -7.62 -8.69
C ALA A 110 -8.02 -7.86 -8.62
N VAL A 111 -8.47 -8.76 -7.76
CA VAL A 111 -9.91 -9.03 -7.52
C VAL A 111 -10.62 -7.81 -6.93
N ALA A 112 -9.97 -7.08 -6.01
CA ALA A 112 -10.53 -5.84 -5.47
C ALA A 112 -10.63 -4.73 -6.55
N VAL A 113 -9.71 -4.70 -7.52
CA VAL A 113 -9.79 -3.76 -8.65
C VAL A 113 -10.89 -4.18 -9.63
N ALA A 114 -10.86 -5.42 -10.11
CA ALA A 114 -11.82 -5.93 -11.08
C ALA A 114 -11.99 -7.45 -10.91
N ALA A 115 -13.11 -7.90 -10.35
CA ALA A 115 -13.39 -9.32 -10.17
C ALA A 115 -13.60 -10.04 -11.52
N PRO A 116 -13.13 -11.29 -11.69
CA PRO A 116 -13.12 -12.00 -12.97
C PRO A 116 -14.51 -12.20 -13.60
N ASP A 117 -15.55 -12.39 -12.78
CA ASP A 117 -16.91 -12.70 -13.27
C ASP A 117 -17.85 -11.49 -13.35
N GLY A 118 -17.28 -10.27 -13.26
CA GLY A 118 -17.94 -8.97 -13.14
C GLY A 118 -19.42 -8.85 -13.57
N GLY A 119 -20.32 -9.40 -12.76
CA GLY A 119 -21.77 -9.25 -12.83
C GLY A 119 -22.22 -7.95 -12.15
N SER A 120 -23.48 -7.59 -12.37
CA SER A 120 -24.12 -6.46 -11.68
C SER A 120 -24.80 -6.94 -10.38
N PRO A 121 -24.66 -6.22 -9.25
CA PRO A 121 -23.78 -5.07 -9.05
C PRO A 121 -22.32 -5.50 -8.85
N ARG A 122 -21.40 -4.76 -9.50
CA ARG A 122 -19.95 -4.92 -9.27
C ARG A 122 -19.63 -4.36 -7.89
N GLU A 123 -19.04 -5.16 -7.01
CA GLU A 123 -18.57 -4.75 -5.68
C GLU A 123 -17.06 -4.46 -5.66
N ASP A 124 -16.43 -4.43 -6.83
CA ASP A 124 -15.03 -4.05 -7.05
C ASP A 124 -14.90 -2.54 -7.38
N LEU A 125 -13.66 -2.07 -7.54
CA LEU A 125 -13.37 -0.67 -7.90
C LEU A 125 -13.65 -0.34 -9.37
N LEU A 126 -13.66 -1.33 -10.27
CA LEU A 126 -14.15 -1.14 -11.63
C LEU A 126 -15.63 -0.72 -11.66
N GLY A 127 -16.42 -1.17 -10.68
CA GLY A 127 -17.78 -0.68 -10.44
C GLY A 127 -17.88 0.81 -10.09
N CYS A 128 -16.82 1.44 -9.57
CA CYS A 128 -16.78 2.89 -9.34
C CYS A 128 -16.51 3.70 -10.62
N GLY A 129 -16.09 3.05 -11.70
CA GLY A 129 -15.87 3.68 -13.01
C GLY A 129 -14.93 4.88 -12.94
N LYS A 130 -15.31 5.96 -13.63
CA LYS A 130 -14.49 7.18 -13.76
C LYS A 130 -14.18 7.88 -12.44
N ASP A 131 -14.97 7.61 -11.40
CA ASP A 131 -14.81 8.31 -10.14
C ASP A 131 -13.62 7.78 -9.34
N GLY A 132 -13.13 6.57 -9.65
CA GLY A 132 -12.16 5.91 -8.79
C GLY A 132 -12.73 5.61 -7.41
N GLY A 133 -11.87 5.15 -6.51
CA GLY A 133 -12.32 4.75 -5.19
C GLY A 133 -11.28 4.00 -4.40
N GLN A 134 -11.73 3.48 -3.26
CA GLN A 134 -10.95 2.62 -2.38
C GLN A 134 -11.79 1.51 -1.78
N MET A 135 -11.14 0.42 -1.39
CA MET A 135 -11.72 -0.63 -0.56
C MET A 135 -10.64 -1.47 0.10
N GLU A 136 -11.00 -2.19 1.16
CA GLU A 136 -10.14 -3.22 1.75
C GLU A 136 -9.89 -4.35 0.75
N VAL A 137 -8.64 -4.80 0.70
CA VAL A 137 -8.25 -6.00 -0.03
C VAL A 137 -8.62 -7.21 0.82
N LYS A 138 -9.54 -8.04 0.33
CA LYS A 138 -9.97 -9.26 1.01
C LYS A 138 -9.14 -10.44 0.53
N ALA A 139 -8.24 -10.92 1.38
CA ALA A 139 -7.43 -12.09 1.11
C ALA A 139 -8.27 -13.35 0.87
N ASN A 140 -8.00 -14.07 -0.22
CA ASN A 140 -8.56 -15.39 -0.44
C ASN A 140 -7.76 -16.45 0.33
N LEU A 141 -8.12 -16.67 1.60
CA LEU A 141 -7.44 -17.63 2.48
C LEU A 141 -7.55 -19.09 2.03
N LYS A 142 -8.34 -19.40 1.00
CA LYS A 142 -8.34 -20.72 0.36
C LYS A 142 -7.11 -20.93 -0.54
N ASN A 143 -6.42 -19.87 -0.94
CA ASN A 143 -5.19 -19.96 -1.70
C ASN A 143 -4.09 -20.61 -0.83
N PRO A 144 -3.45 -21.71 -1.28
CA PRO A 144 -2.47 -22.44 -0.48
C PRO A 144 -1.23 -21.62 -0.11
N LEU A 145 -0.93 -20.53 -0.82
CA LEU A 145 0.21 -19.66 -0.52
C LEU A 145 0.13 -19.04 0.88
N TYR A 146 -1.09 -18.72 1.37
CA TYR A 146 -1.30 -18.27 2.75
C TYR A 146 -1.02 -19.36 3.79
N GLY A 147 -1.15 -20.63 3.40
CA GLY A 147 -0.84 -21.78 4.24
C GLY A 147 0.63 -22.19 4.22
N SER A 148 1.44 -21.59 3.34
CA SER A 148 2.85 -21.95 3.15
C SER A 148 3.68 -21.65 4.40
N ASP A 149 4.75 -22.44 4.60
CA ASP A 149 5.69 -22.23 5.69
C ASP A 149 6.35 -20.86 5.62
N GLY A 150 6.66 -20.38 4.42
CA GLY A 150 7.25 -19.05 4.21
C GLY A 150 6.33 -17.94 4.70
N TYR A 151 5.04 -18.00 4.34
CA TYR A 151 4.07 -17.01 4.79
C TYR A 151 3.87 -17.07 6.31
N LYS A 152 3.67 -18.26 6.88
CA LYS A 152 3.51 -18.44 8.33
C LYS A 152 4.73 -17.94 9.12
N LYS A 153 5.94 -18.26 8.67
CA LYS A 153 7.20 -17.82 9.30
C LYS A 153 7.40 -16.31 9.23
N SER A 154 6.84 -15.63 8.23
CA SER A 154 6.95 -14.17 8.12
C SER A 154 6.23 -13.43 9.25
N GLY A 155 5.23 -14.05 9.89
CA GLY A 155 4.37 -13.40 10.87
C GLY A 155 3.44 -12.32 10.30
N ALA A 156 3.43 -12.15 8.97
CA ALA A 156 2.56 -11.19 8.30
C ALA A 156 1.09 -11.64 8.36
N ARG A 157 0.20 -10.65 8.33
CA ARG A 157 -1.24 -10.85 8.41
C ARG A 157 -1.92 -10.55 7.07
N PRO A 158 -2.94 -11.34 6.68
CA PRO A 158 -3.63 -11.16 5.40
C PRO A 158 -4.60 -9.97 5.36
N GLU A 159 -4.75 -9.23 6.46
CA GLU A 159 -5.59 -8.03 6.58
C GLU A 159 -4.76 -6.73 6.64
N GLY A 160 -5.44 -5.58 6.55
CA GLY A 160 -4.86 -4.28 6.87
C GLY A 160 -4.40 -3.44 5.68
N ILE A 161 -4.76 -3.82 4.46
CA ILE A 161 -4.40 -3.10 3.22
C ILE A 161 -5.66 -2.60 2.51
N LEU A 162 -5.70 -1.30 2.22
CA LEU A 162 -6.59 -0.72 1.22
C LEU A 162 -5.91 -0.70 -0.14
N ILE A 163 -6.70 -0.90 -1.19
CA ILE A 163 -6.33 -0.48 -2.54
C ILE A 163 -7.11 0.78 -2.90
N LYS A 164 -6.43 1.76 -3.51
CA LYS A 164 -7.02 2.99 -4.01
C LYS A 164 -6.71 3.16 -5.49
N LEU A 165 -7.69 3.66 -6.24
CA LEU A 165 -7.53 4.10 -7.62
C LEU A 165 -7.84 5.58 -7.70
N VAL A 166 -6.83 6.38 -8.02
CA VAL A 166 -6.92 7.83 -8.16
C VAL A 166 -6.36 8.27 -9.50
N LYS A 167 -6.51 9.55 -9.84
CA LYS A 167 -5.96 10.11 -11.08
C LYS A 167 -4.43 10.05 -11.06
N ALA A 168 -3.84 9.55 -12.15
CA ALA A 168 -2.39 9.64 -12.35
C ALA A 168 -1.93 11.11 -12.40
N PRO A 169 -0.80 11.46 -11.76
CA PRO A 169 -0.21 12.77 -11.95
C PRO A 169 0.19 12.96 -13.44
N PRO A 170 0.20 14.21 -13.94
CA PRO A 170 0.72 14.46 -15.27
C PRO A 170 2.18 14.00 -15.38
N PRO A 171 2.66 13.58 -16.56
CA PRO A 171 4.06 13.25 -16.76
C PRO A 171 4.94 14.41 -16.32
N THR A 172 5.95 14.14 -15.50
CA THR A 172 7.00 15.11 -15.21
C THR A 172 7.78 15.34 -16.50
N VAL A 173 7.67 16.56 -17.05
CA VAL A 173 8.42 17.03 -18.22
C VAL A 173 9.86 17.30 -17.86
#